data_AF-A0A699YCZ1-F1
#
_entry.id   AF-A0A699YCZ1-F1
#
_cell.length_a   1.000
_cell.length_b   1.000
_cell.length_c   1.000
_cell.angle_alpha   90.00
_cell.angle_beta   90.00
_cell.angle_gamma   90.00
#
_symmetry.space_group_name_H-M   'P 1'
#
loop_
_entity.id
_entity.type
_entity.pdbx_description
1 polymer ?
#
loop_
_entity_poly.entity_id
_entity_poly.type
_entity_poly.pdbx_seq_one_letter_code
_entity_poly.pdbx_strand_id
1 'polypeptide(L)' 'MVTYIRNERLILDALDHDGVVKLKCTFQDPDSLYMCCELCPGGDLYEQISRRSKLSLEATRFYAAEVVQ' A
#
# COMPACT_ATOMS: atom_id res chain seq x y z
N MET A 1 -10.66 -10.31 16.03
CA MET A 1 -10.75 -9.04 15.28
C MET A 1 -9.67 -8.06 15.73
N VAL A 2 -9.60 -7.67 17.01
CA VAL A 2 -8.52 -6.80 17.56
C VAL A 2 -7.10 -7.36 17.34
N THR A 3 -6.91 -8.68 17.46
CA THR A 3 -5.62 -9.35 17.21
C THR A 3 -5.17 -9.27 15.75
N TYR A 4 -6.10 -9.33 14.79
CA TYR A 4 -5.78 -9.24 13.37
C TYR A 4 -5.24 -7.85 13.03
N ILE A 5 -5.94 -6.80 13.47
CA ILE A 5 -5.55 -5.41 13.24
C ILE A 5 -4.19 -5.09 13.90
N ARG A 6 -3.93 -5.64 15.09
CA ARG A 6 -2.61 -5.50 15.74
C ARG A 6 -1.51 -6.20 14.96
N ASN A 7 -1.77 -7.39 14.42
CA ASN A 7 -0.80 -8.09 13.58
C ASN A 7 -0.52 -7.31 12.29
N GLU A 8 -1.55 -6.77 11.64
CA GLU A 8 -1.39 -5.93 10.45
C GLU A 8 -0.54 -4.69 10.73
N ARG A 9 -0.79 -4.01 11.87
CA ARG A 9 0.06 -2.90 12.32
C ARG A 9 1.50 -3.35 12.51
N LEU A 10 1.74 -4.47 13.21
CA LEU A 10 3.10 -4.97 13.47
C LEU A 10 3.84 -5.34 12.19
N ILE A 11 3.13 -5.93 11.22
CA ILE A 11 3.71 -6.26 9.91
C ILE A 11 4.10 -4.98 9.18
N LEU A 12 3.19 -4.00 9.09
CA LEU A 12 3.47 -2.71 8.43
C LEU A 12 4.57 -1.89 9.12
N ASP A 13 4.69 -2.01 10.45
CA ASP A 13 5.73 -1.34 11.25
C ASP A 13 7.11 -2.00 11.07
N ALA A 14 7.14 -3.31 10.77
CA ALA A 14 8.36 -4.07 10.55
C ALA A 14 8.83 -4.08 9.07
N LEU A 15 7.97 -3.67 8.14
CA LEU A 15 8.29 -3.61 6.72
C LEU A 15 9.04 -2.32 6.39
N ASP A 16 10.30 -2.46 5.98
CA ASP A 16 11.13 -1.38 5.44
C ASP A 16 11.60 -1.75 4.04
N HIS A 17 10.74 -1.51 3.05
CA HIS A 17 11.02 -1.78 1.64
C HIS A 17 10.45 -0.64 0.79
N ASP A 18 11.20 -0.21 -0.24
CA ASP A 18 10.81 0.93 -1.07
C ASP A 18 9.56 0.65 -1.94
N GLY A 19 9.23 -0.62 -2.17
CA GLY A 19 8.00 -1.04 -2.85
C GLY A 19 6.77 -1.19 -1.95
N VAL A 20 6.89 -0.94 -0.63
CA VAL A 20 5.79 -1.06 0.32
C VAL A 20 5.56 0.28 1.03
N VAL A 21 4.30 0.66 1.12
CA VAL A 21 3.89 1.92 1.76
C VAL A 21 4.32 1.95 3.24
N LYS A 22 5.05 3.00 3.63
CA LYS A 22 5.52 3.12 5.02
C LYS A 22 4.43 3.66 5.95
N LEU A 23 4.25 2.98 7.07
CA LEU A 23 3.38 3.44 8.17
C LEU A 23 4.11 4.51 8.99
N LYS A 24 3.60 5.75 9.01
CA LYS A 24 4.20 6.88 9.75
C LYS A 24 3.72 6.94 11.19
N CYS A 25 2.42 6.76 11.41
CA CYS A 25 1.84 6.78 12.74
C CYS A 25 0.49 6.06 12.77
N THR A 26 0.04 5.69 13.97
CA THR A 26 -1.28 5.10 14.20
C THR A 26 -1.96 5.73 15.39
N PHE A 27 -3.25 5.99 15.27
CA PHE A 27 -4.09 6.54 16.32
C PHE A 27 -5.29 5.63 16.53
N GLN A 28 -5.80 5.52 17.73
CA GLN A 28 -7.00 4.73 18.00
C GLN A 28 -7.96 5.52 18.90
N ASP A 29 -9.24 5.32 18.68
CA ASP A 29 -10.31 5.71 19.59
C ASP A 29 -11.09 4.44 20.04
N PRO A 30 -12.13 4.55 20.88
CA PRO A 30 -12.89 3.39 21.36
C PRO A 30 -13.55 2.56 20.25
N ASP A 31 -13.79 3.15 19.08
CA ASP A 31 -14.60 2.57 18.00
C ASP A 31 -13.78 2.27 16.73
N SER A 32 -12.62 2.89 16.54
CA SER A 32 -11.87 2.87 15.28
C SER A 32 -10.34 2.99 15.46
N LEU A 33 -9.61 2.39 14.52
CA LEU A 33 -8.16 2.55 14.37
C LEU A 33 -7.86 3.33 13.09
N TYR A 34 -6.95 4.29 13.21
CA TYR A 34 -6.46 5.13 12.13
C TYR A 34 -5.00 4.81 11.86
N MET A 35 -4.67 4.55 10.60
CA MET A 35 -3.31 4.30 10.13
C MET A 35 -2.91 5.44 9.20
N CYS A 36 -1.87 6.17 9.54
CA CYS A 36 -1.30 7.22 8.71
C CYS A 36 -0.13 6.64 7.93
N CYS A 37 -0.34 6.43 6.64
CA CYS A 37 0.66 5.95 5.70
C CYS A 37 1.25 7.11 4.90
N GLU A 38 2.40 6.87 4.23
CA GLU A 38 2.92 7.85 3.29
C GLU A 38 1.94 8.13 2.14
N LEU A 39 1.95 9.37 1.65
CA LEU A 39 1.10 9.79 0.55
C LEU A 39 1.72 9.37 -0.78
N CYS A 40 1.00 8.57 -1.56
CA CYS A 40 1.38 8.20 -2.92
C CYS A 40 0.68 9.13 -3.94
N PRO A 41 1.35 10.16 -4.48
CA PRO A 41 0.72 11.16 -5.36
C PRO A 41 0.33 10.62 -6.75
N GLY A 42 0.73 9.39 -7.09
CA GLY A 42 0.46 8.75 -8.39
C GLY A 42 -0.93 8.12 -8.52
N GLY A 43 -1.70 8.05 -7.43
CA GLY A 43 -2.95 7.30 -7.36
C GLY A 43 -2.75 5.79 -7.45
N ASP A 44 -3.83 5.06 -7.71
CA ASP A 44 -3.81 3.60 -7.72
C ASP A 44 -3.55 3.03 -9.13
N LEU A 45 -2.88 1.88 -9.18
CA LEU A 45 -2.67 1.13 -10.42
C LEU A 45 -4.01 0.81 -11.12
N TYR A 46 -5.07 0.55 -10.35
CA TYR A 46 -6.41 0.33 -10.89
C TYR A 46 -6.91 1.54 -11.67
N GLU A 47 -6.71 2.75 -11.16
CA GLU A 47 -7.15 3.96 -11.84
C GLU A 47 -6.34 4.21 -13.13
N GLN A 48 -5.04 3.92 -13.09
CA GLN A 48 -4.17 3.97 -14.27
C GLN A 48 -4.65 3.00 -15.37
N ILE A 49 -5.02 1.77 -15.00
CA ILE A 49 -5.55 0.76 -15.93
C ILE A 49 -6.92 1.18 -16.45
N SER A 50 -7.81 1.63 -15.58
CA SER A 50 -9.17 2.03 -15.94
C SER A 50 -9.17 3.19 -16.94
N ARG A 51 -8.32 4.20 -16.74
CA ARG A 51 -8.21 5.35 -17.66
C ARG A 51 -7.58 4.99 -19.02
N ARG A 52 -6.62 4.05 -19.04
CA ARG A 52 -5.88 3.69 -20.27
C ARG A 52 -6.42 2.45 -20.99
N SER A 53 -7.38 1.74 -20.40
CA SER A 53 -7.91 0.42 -20.80
C SER A 53 -6.87 -0.71 -20.78
N LYS A 54 -5.67 -0.50 -21.31
CA LYS A 54 -4.55 -1.44 -21.30
C LYS A 54 -3.25 -0.70 -20.99
N LEU A 55 -2.40 -1.31 -20.17
CA LEU A 55 -1.03 -0.86 -19.96
C LEU A 55 -0.15 -1.30 -21.15
N SER A 56 0.88 -0.50 -21.46
CA SER A 56 1.91 -0.95 -22.40
C SER A 56 2.66 -2.16 -21.81
N LEU A 57 3.28 -2.96 -22.69
CA LEU A 57 4.09 -4.10 -22.25
C LEU A 57 5.21 -3.68 -21.31
N GLU A 58 5.82 -2.51 -21.57
CA GLU A 58 6.89 -1.95 -20.75
C GLU A 58 6.40 -1.56 -19.36
N ALA A 59 5.28 -0.85 -19.26
CA ALA A 59 4.68 -0.49 -17.96
C ALA A 59 4.25 -1.76 -17.19
N THR A 60 3.66 -2.74 -17.89
CA THR A 60 3.28 -4.02 -17.28
C THR A 60 4.49 -4.75 -16.72
N ARG A 61 5.61 -4.80 -17.45
CA ARG A 61 6.86 -5.42 -16.99
C ARG A 61 7.40 -4.72 -15.75
N PHE A 62 7.39 -3.39 -15.75
CA PHE A 62 7.83 -2.59 -14.61
C PHE A 62 6.99 -2.90 -13.37
N TYR A 63 5.66 -2.76 -13.44
CA TYR A 63 4.79 -3.03 -12.29
C TYR A 63 4.85 -4.49 -11.84
N ALA A 64 5.01 -5.46 -12.75
CA ALA A 64 5.16 -6.86 -12.38
C ALA A 64 6.49 -7.14 -11.66
N ALA A 65 7.57 -6.45 -12.03
CA ALA A 65 8.86 -6.57 -11.35
C ALA A 65 8.78 -6.03 -9.92
N GLU A 66 8.16 -4.86 -9.71
CA GLU A 66 8.00 -4.26 -8.39
C GLU A 66 7.15 -5.13 -7.43
N VAL A 67 6.19 -5.90 -7.96
CA VAL A 67 5.34 -6.80 -7.15
C VAL A 67 6.08 -8.06 -6.68
N VAL A 68 7.06 -8.52 -7.44
CA VAL A 68 7.81 -9.76 -7.16
C VAL A 68 9.10 -9.50 -6.38
N GLN A 69 9.52 -8.24 -6.29
CA GLN A 69 10.74 -7.80 -5.61
C GLN A 69 10.72 -8.16 -4.12
#